data_AF-A0A7V0JBE8-F1
#
_entry.id   AF-A0A7V0JBE8-F1
#
_cell.length_a   1.000
_cell.length_b   1.000
_cell.length_c   1.000
_cell.angle_alpha   90.00
_cell.angle_beta   90.00
_cell.angle_gamma   90.00
#
_symmetry.space_group_name_H-M   'P 1'
#
loop_
_entity.id
_entity.type
_entity.pdbx_description
1 polymer ?
#
loop_
_entity_poly.entity_id
_entity_poly.type
_entity_poly.pdbx_seq_one_letter_code
_entity_poly.pdbx_strand_id
1 'polypeptide(L)'
;LEVGQGMAKAQRIANEKRAYTLTDRGTWLALKDKDRLEMAVLLEGDPMLFNQYGVMAVNPSRHPHVKYDDAKKFINWLVSKEGQDAIASFKDKNGNQLFIPNAE
;
A
#
# COMPACT_ATOMS: atom_id res chain seq x y z
N LEU A 1 -4.32 -23.39 2.14
CA LEU A 1 -4.20 -23.04 3.58
C LEU A 1 -4.63 -21.59 3.70
N GLU A 2 -5.67 -21.30 4.47
CA GLU A 2 -6.09 -19.93 4.75
C GLU A 2 -5.64 -19.57 6.17
N VAL A 3 -5.03 -18.41 6.34
CA VAL A 3 -4.47 -17.99 7.64
C VAL A 3 -5.54 -17.30 8.51
N GLY A 4 -6.53 -16.62 7.91
CA GLY A 4 -7.61 -15.93 8.62
C GLY A 4 -7.13 -14.85 9.60
N GLN A 5 -5.93 -14.31 9.40
CA GLN A 5 -5.28 -13.33 10.27
C GLN A 5 -4.55 -12.28 9.41
N GLY A 6 -4.07 -11.20 10.04
CA GLY A 6 -3.33 -10.14 9.34
C GLY A 6 -2.05 -10.61 8.63
N MET A 7 -1.63 -9.85 7.62
CA MET A 7 -0.52 -10.18 6.72
C MET A 7 0.79 -10.53 7.44
N ALA A 8 1.09 -9.88 8.57
CA ALA A 8 2.29 -10.19 9.35
C ALA A 8 2.35 -11.64 9.83
N LYS A 9 1.21 -12.19 10.28
CA LYS A 9 1.14 -13.57 10.75
C LYS A 9 1.19 -14.55 9.58
N ALA A 10 0.60 -14.19 8.44
CA ALA A 10 0.68 -15.01 7.23
C ALA A 10 2.13 -15.15 6.71
N GLN A 11 2.94 -14.07 6.73
CA GLN A 11 4.36 -14.16 6.39
C GLN A 11 5.15 -15.05 7.35
N ARG A 12 4.91 -14.95 8.66
CA ARG A 12 5.58 -15.82 9.66
C ARG A 12 5.25 -17.29 9.45
N ILE A 13 3.97 -17.62 9.21
CA ILE A 13 3.56 -19.00 8.94
C ILE A 13 4.19 -19.52 7.64
N ALA A 14 4.24 -18.70 6.58
CA ALA A 14 4.88 -19.07 5.33
C ALA A 14 6.37 -19.37 5.54
N ASN A 15 7.06 -18.52 6.32
CA ASN A 15 8.45 -18.72 6.70
C ASN A 15 8.66 -20.04 7.47
N GLU A 16 7.89 -20.27 8.53
CA GLU A 16 7.95 -21.49 9.34
C GLU A 16 7.68 -22.76 8.52
N LYS A 17 6.74 -22.68 7.56
CA LYS A 17 6.37 -23.81 6.70
C LYS A 17 7.24 -23.95 5.46
N ARG A 18 8.21 -23.06 5.24
CA ARG A 18 9.00 -22.97 4.00
C ARG A 18 8.11 -22.96 2.75
N ALA A 19 7.06 -22.15 2.79
CA ALA A 19 6.05 -22.05 1.74
C ALA A 19 6.07 -20.67 1.07
N TYR A 20 5.40 -20.56 -0.07
CA TYR A 20 5.18 -19.29 -0.76
C TYR A 20 3.99 -18.52 -0.16
N THR A 21 4.06 -17.20 -0.21
CA THR A 21 2.96 -16.31 0.13
C THR A 21 3.01 -15.05 -0.73
N LEU A 22 1.85 -14.53 -1.12
CA LEU A 22 1.71 -13.22 -1.72
C LEU A 22 1.56 -12.18 -0.61
N THR A 23 2.29 -11.08 -0.68
CA THR A 23 2.25 -10.03 0.33
C THR A 23 2.54 -8.66 -0.28
N ASP A 24 2.06 -7.59 0.35
CA ASP A 24 2.41 -6.23 -0.04
C ASP A 24 3.85 -5.87 0.37
N ARG A 25 4.47 -4.97 -0.39
CA ARG A 25 5.86 -4.56 -0.19
C ARG A 25 6.09 -3.90 1.17
N GLY A 26 5.12 -3.13 1.67
CA GLY A 26 5.24 -2.44 2.95
C GLY A 26 5.35 -3.41 4.12
N THR A 27 4.46 -4.41 4.17
CA THR A 27 4.49 -5.45 5.20
C THR A 27 5.76 -6.30 5.12
N TRP A 28 6.20 -6.68 3.91
CA TRP A 28 7.47 -7.40 3.72
C TRP A 28 8.67 -6.63 4.31
N LEU A 29 8.84 -5.35 3.94
CA LEU A 29 9.96 -4.54 4.40
C LEU A 29 9.92 -4.27 5.91
N ALA A 30 8.72 -4.14 6.48
CA ALA A 30 8.55 -3.94 7.92
C ALA A 30 8.95 -5.16 8.75
N LEU A 31 8.84 -6.38 8.20
CA LEU A 31 9.00 -7.63 8.94
C LEU A 31 10.27 -8.40 8.61
N LYS A 32 10.78 -8.37 7.37
CA LYS A 32 11.88 -9.23 6.93
C LYS A 32 13.09 -9.21 7.88
N ASP A 33 13.51 -8.02 8.30
CA ASP A 33 14.68 -7.84 9.18
C ASP A 33 14.29 -7.96 10.66
N LYS A 34 13.11 -7.42 11.01
CA LYS A 34 12.61 -7.40 12.40
C LYS A 34 12.38 -8.82 12.93
N ASP A 35 11.75 -9.65 12.11
CA ASP A 35 11.35 -11.01 12.46
C ASP A 35 12.33 -12.06 11.88
N ARG A 36 13.41 -11.60 11.21
CA ARG A 36 14.45 -12.44 10.60
C ARG A 36 13.86 -13.53 9.70
N LEU A 37 13.02 -13.12 8.76
CA LEU A 37 12.38 -14.05 7.83
C LEU A 37 13.43 -14.59 6.85
N GLU A 38 13.53 -15.92 6.76
CA GLU A 38 14.39 -16.66 5.83
C GLU A 38 13.69 -16.88 4.47
N MET A 39 12.95 -15.87 4.01
CA MET A 39 12.26 -15.87 2.72
C MET A 39 12.95 -14.88 1.77
N ALA A 40 12.73 -15.04 0.47
CA ALA A 40 13.20 -14.13 -0.55
C ALA A 40 12.04 -13.73 -1.48
N VAL A 41 12.15 -12.56 -2.10
CA VAL A 41 11.23 -12.15 -3.17
C VAL A 41 11.55 -12.99 -4.41
N LEU A 42 10.58 -13.73 -4.90
CA LEU A 42 10.73 -14.54 -6.12
C LEU A 42 10.10 -13.89 -7.35
N LEU A 43 9.10 -13.02 -7.15
CA LEU A 43 8.39 -12.32 -8.21
C LEU A 43 7.98 -10.92 -7.71
N GLU A 44 8.28 -9.90 -8.51
CA GLU A 44 7.83 -8.53 -8.31
C GLU A 44 7.80 -7.77 -9.65
N GLY A 45 7.09 -6.64 -9.70
CA GLY A 45 7.06 -5.75 -10.87
C GLY A 45 6.06 -6.11 -11.97
N ASP A 46 5.39 -7.27 -11.88
CA ASP A 46 4.30 -7.61 -12.79
C ASP A 46 3.13 -6.59 -12.63
N PRO A 47 2.63 -5.97 -13.71
CA PRO A 47 1.51 -5.03 -13.64
C PRO A 47 0.25 -5.58 -12.98
N MET A 48 0.01 -6.90 -13.03
CA MET A 48 -1.10 -7.55 -12.33
C MET A 48 -0.97 -7.49 -10.81
N LEU A 49 0.24 -7.27 -10.29
CA LEU A 49 0.51 -7.11 -8.86
C LEU A 49 0.40 -5.66 -8.39
N PHE A 50 0.12 -4.71 -9.29
CA PHE A 50 -0.04 -3.31 -8.91
C PHE A 50 -1.31 -3.11 -8.09
N ASN A 51 -1.12 -2.73 -6.83
CA ASN A 51 -2.20 -2.39 -5.93
C ASN A 51 -2.60 -0.92 -6.13
N GLN A 52 -3.49 -0.66 -7.07
CA GLN A 52 -3.94 0.69 -7.44
C GLN A 52 -4.80 1.31 -6.34
N TYR A 53 -4.53 2.58 -6.00
CA TYR A 53 -5.30 3.34 -5.02
C TYR A 53 -6.17 4.38 -5.72
N GLY A 54 -7.43 4.49 -5.29
CA GLY A 54 -8.36 5.53 -5.73
C GLY A 54 -8.83 6.38 -4.55
N VAL A 55 -9.13 7.66 -4.83
CA VAL A 55 -9.77 8.57 -3.88
C VAL A 55 -11.14 8.96 -4.40
N MET A 56 -12.16 8.91 -3.56
CA MET A 56 -13.55 9.20 -3.94
C MET A 56 -14.20 10.12 -2.91
N ALA A 57 -14.82 11.21 -3.38
CA ALA A 57 -15.63 12.06 -2.52
C ALA A 57 -16.98 11.38 -2.24
N VAL A 58 -17.41 11.43 -0.97
CA VAL A 58 -18.75 10.94 -0.59
C VAL A 58 -19.83 11.82 -1.22
N ASN A 59 -20.89 11.20 -1.74
CA ASN A 59 -21.97 11.89 -2.44
C ASN A 59 -22.78 12.81 -1.48
N PRO A 60 -22.76 14.14 -1.66
CA PRO A 60 -23.43 15.07 -0.75
C PRO A 60 -24.96 15.07 -0.88
N SER A 61 -25.51 14.68 -2.03
CA SER A 61 -26.97 14.53 -2.20
C SER A 61 -27.53 13.40 -1.34
N ARG A 62 -26.71 12.36 -1.08
CA ARG A 62 -27.06 11.26 -0.18
C ARG A 62 -26.67 11.54 1.28
N HIS A 63 -25.60 12.30 1.49
CA HIS A 63 -25.07 12.61 2.82
C HIS A 63 -24.83 14.12 2.97
N PRO A 64 -25.86 14.92 3.30
CA PRO A 64 -25.77 16.38 3.28
C PRO A 64 -24.77 16.99 4.28
N HIS A 65 -24.36 16.23 5.30
CA HIS A 65 -23.42 16.66 6.34
C HIS A 65 -21.94 16.50 5.95
N VAL A 66 -21.65 15.89 4.80
CA VAL A 66 -20.26 15.67 4.37
C VAL A 66 -19.63 16.96 3.88
N LYS A 67 -18.34 17.12 4.17
CA LYS A 67 -17.54 18.27 3.73
C LYS A 67 -17.07 18.07 2.29
N TYR A 68 -18.00 18.10 1.34
CA TYR A 68 -17.71 17.79 -0.07
C TYR A 68 -16.63 18.69 -0.66
N ASP A 69 -16.69 20.00 -0.39
CA ASP A 69 -15.72 20.96 -0.92
C ASP A 69 -14.30 20.71 -0.37
N ASP A 70 -14.17 20.33 0.90
CA ASP A 70 -12.87 19.99 1.49
C ASP A 70 -12.34 18.66 0.94
N ALA A 71 -13.21 17.67 0.72
CA ALA A 71 -12.84 16.44 0.04
C ALA A 71 -12.35 16.71 -1.39
N LYS A 72 -13.01 17.61 -2.13
CA LYS A 72 -12.58 18.03 -3.46
C LYS A 72 -11.23 18.75 -3.45
N LYS A 73 -10.97 19.63 -2.48
CA LYS A 73 -9.65 20.26 -2.30
C LYS A 73 -8.57 19.20 -2.08
N PHE A 74 -8.83 18.23 -1.21
CA PHE A 74 -7.90 17.12 -0.94
C PHE A 74 -7.62 16.29 -2.20
N ILE A 75 -8.67 15.88 -2.93
CA ILE A 75 -8.54 15.13 -4.19
C ILE A 75 -7.70 15.91 -5.19
N ASN A 76 -8.00 17.20 -5.39
CA ASN A 76 -7.28 18.05 -6.34
C ASN A 76 -5.81 18.20 -5.95
N TRP A 77 -5.49 18.35 -4.66
CA TRP A 77 -4.10 18.36 -4.20
C TRP A 77 -3.43 17.00 -4.43
N LEU A 78 -4.11 15.90 -4.10
CA LEU A 78 -3.56 14.55 -4.22
C LEU A 78 -3.14 14.21 -5.66
N VAL A 79 -3.93 14.61 -6.67
CA VAL A 79 -3.62 14.39 -8.10
C VAL A 79 -2.74 15.48 -8.71
N SER A 80 -2.51 16.59 -8.00
CA SER A 80 -1.63 17.66 -8.49
C SER A 80 -0.17 17.20 -8.54
N LYS A 81 0.67 17.94 -9.28
CA LYS A 81 2.12 17.71 -9.29
C LYS A 81 2.71 17.67 -7.87
N GLU A 82 2.30 18.59 -7.00
CA GLU A 82 2.80 18.64 -5.62
C GLU A 82 2.43 17.40 -4.81
N GLY A 83 1.18 16.94 -4.91
CA GLY A 83 0.72 15.73 -4.23
C GLY A 83 1.39 14.47 -4.76
N GLN A 84 1.53 14.35 -6.09
CA GLN A 84 2.24 13.23 -6.71
C GLN A 84 3.73 13.21 -6.35
N ASP A 85 4.40 14.38 -6.33
CA ASP A 85 5.80 14.50 -5.87
C ASP A 85 5.93 14.10 -4.39
N ALA A 86 4.99 14.51 -3.54
CA ALA A 86 4.96 14.12 -2.13
C ALA A 86 4.82 12.59 -1.97
N ILE A 87 3.95 11.96 -2.75
CA ILE A 87 3.79 10.49 -2.78
C ILE A 87 5.08 9.81 -3.23
N ALA A 88 5.71 10.27 -4.33
CA ALA A 88 6.98 9.72 -4.82
C ALA A 88 8.13 9.86 -3.81
N SER A 89 8.12 10.94 -3.03
CA SER A 89 9.16 11.22 -2.04
C SER A 89 9.06 10.35 -0.78
N PHE A 90 7.91 9.71 -0.54
CA PHE A 90 7.69 8.92 0.66
C PHE A 90 8.58 7.66 0.66
N LYS A 91 9.32 7.50 1.76
CA LYS A 91 10.24 6.39 1.99
C LYS A 91 10.01 5.78 3.36
N ASP A 92 10.26 4.48 3.47
CA ASP A 92 10.36 3.83 4.78
C ASP A 92 11.62 4.30 5.54
N LYS A 93 11.76 3.85 6.79
CA LYS A 93 12.91 4.14 7.65
C LYS A 93 14.27 3.67 7.09
N ASN A 94 14.26 2.79 6.09
CA ASN A 94 15.44 2.23 5.44
C ASN A 94 15.67 2.86 4.06
N GLY A 95 14.89 3.88 3.66
CA GLY A 95 15.04 4.61 2.41
C GLY A 95 14.32 3.99 1.20
N ASN A 96 13.57 2.90 1.39
CA ASN A 96 12.85 2.23 0.31
C ASN A 96 11.64 3.06 -0.13
N GLN A 97 11.48 3.26 -1.44
CA GLN A 97 10.27 3.88 -2.00
C GLN A 97 9.13 2.86 -1.97
N LEU A 98 7.96 3.29 -1.48
CA LEU A 98 6.81 2.41 -1.29
C LEU A 98 5.67 2.66 -2.28
N PHE A 99 5.56 3.87 -2.81
CA PHE A 99 4.49 4.28 -3.71
C PHE A 99 5.05 4.88 -4.99
N ILE A 100 4.39 4.57 -6.10
CA ILE A 100 4.70 5.10 -7.43
C ILE A 100 3.45 5.86 -7.88
N PRO A 101 3.50 7.20 -7.92
CA PRO A 101 2.35 8.01 -8.35
C PRO A 101 2.01 7.76 -9.82
N ASN A 102 0.72 7.77 -10.14
CA ASN A 102 0.19 7.58 -11.50
C ASN A 102 -1.14 8.31 -11.74
N ALA A 103 -1.40 9.39 -11.00
CA ALA A 103 -2.59 10.21 -11.27
C ALA A 103 -2.48 10.91 -12.64
N GLU A 104 -3.64 11.05 -13.29
CA GLU A 104 -3.84 11.80 -14.54
C GLU A 104 -4.31 13.23 -14.28
#